data_AF-A0A1M5NFE7-F1
#
_entry.id   AF-A0A1M5NFE7-F1
#
_cell.length_a   1.000
_cell.length_b   1.000
_cell.length_c   1.000
_cell.angle_alpha   90.00
_cell.angle_beta   90.00
_cell.angle_gamma   90.00
#
_symmetry.space_group_name_H-M   'P 1'
#
loop_
_entity.id
_entity.type
_entity.pdbx_description
1 polymer ?
#
loop_
_entity_poly.entity_id
_entity_poly.type
_entity_poly.pdbx_seq_one_letter_code
_entity_poly.pdbx_strand_id
1 'polypeptide(L)'
;MLTATDFINDEVKMREISDLKMFNKTEGANKIYQKKEYIILEVKKGYIVYNTKKEFENGHTHLRSFQMAKTVIDNSISKKRPKTNDRYLLESHIRITCDSKYKKTLEEILTAKLNKTKDNKYYNRSYYSLC
;
A
#
# COMPACT_ATOMS: atom_id res chain seq x y z
N MET A 1 -2.81 -44.32 15.11
CA MET A 1 -3.26 -44.06 13.73
C MET A 1 -3.13 -42.55 13.52
N LEU A 2 -2.14 -42.10 12.74
CA LEU A 2 -2.04 -40.69 12.36
C LEU A 2 -3.13 -40.42 11.32
N THR A 3 -3.94 -39.39 11.54
CA THR A 3 -5.09 -39.08 10.69
C THR A 3 -4.66 -38.17 9.54
N ALA A 4 -5.29 -38.28 8.37
CA ALA A 4 -4.91 -37.50 7.17
C ALA A 4 -4.94 -35.97 7.41
N THR A 5 -5.69 -35.51 8.42
CA THR A 5 -5.75 -34.11 8.85
C THR A 5 -4.46 -33.62 9.50
N ASP A 6 -3.69 -34.49 10.14
CA ASP A 6 -2.43 -34.12 10.83
C ASP A 6 -1.34 -33.77 9.81
N PHE A 7 -1.28 -34.50 8.69
CA PHE A 7 -0.35 -34.24 7.58
C PHE A 7 -0.62 -32.92 6.87
N ILE A 8 -1.90 -32.60 6.62
CA ILE A 8 -2.28 -31.34 5.96
C ILE A 8 -1.94 -30.15 6.87
N ASN A 9 -2.19 -30.28 8.18
CA ASN A 9 -1.86 -29.23 9.14
C ASN A 9 -0.35 -29.01 9.26
N ASP A 10 0.44 -30.09 9.25
CA ASP A 10 1.90 -29.98 9.24
C ASP A 10 2.43 -29.36 7.95
N GLU A 11 1.88 -29.70 6.77
CA GLU A 11 2.24 -29.05 5.51
C GLU A 11 1.90 -27.56 5.49
N VAL A 12 0.71 -27.17 5.95
CA VAL A 12 0.29 -25.76 6.03
C VAL A 12 1.20 -25.00 6.97
N LYS A 13 1.53 -25.59 8.12
CA LYS A 13 2.45 -25.00 9.12
C LYS A 13 3.87 -24.89 8.57
N MET A 14 4.34 -25.89 7.81
CA MET A 14 5.64 -25.84 7.14
C MET A 14 5.68 -24.80 6.02
N ARG A 15 4.59 -24.60 5.27
CA ARG A 15 4.44 -23.52 4.28
C ARG A 15 4.45 -22.14 4.96
N GLU A 16 3.68 -21.97 6.04
CA GLU A 16 3.69 -20.72 6.81
C GLU A 16 5.08 -20.42 7.41
N ILE A 17 5.78 -21.44 7.93
CA ILE A 17 7.14 -21.30 8.45
C ILE A 17 8.15 -21.03 7.33
N SER A 18 8.02 -21.64 6.15
CA SER A 18 8.89 -21.36 5.01
C SER A 18 8.69 -19.95 4.46
N ASP A 19 7.43 -19.50 4.41
CA ASP A 19 7.09 -18.14 3.99
C ASP A 19 7.67 -17.13 4.99
N LEU A 20 7.55 -17.39 6.30
CA LEU A 20 8.19 -16.61 7.37
C LEU A 20 9.72 -16.60 7.27
N LYS A 21 10.35 -17.72 6.90
CA LYS A 21 11.81 -17.83 6.73
C LYS A 21 12.29 -17.13 5.47
N MET A 22 11.49 -17.06 4.41
CA MET A 22 11.83 -16.38 3.16
C MET A 22 11.91 -14.85 3.31
N PHE A 23 11.15 -14.25 4.24
CA PHE A 23 11.25 -12.83 4.58
C PHE A 23 12.54 -12.46 5.35
N ASN A 24 13.21 -13.44 5.97
CA ASN A 24 14.45 -13.23 6.74
C ASN A 24 15.73 -13.40 5.91
N LYS A 25 15.65 -13.64 4.59
CA LYS A 25 16.82 -13.97 3.75
C LYS A 25 17.68 -12.75 3.35
N THR A 26 17.48 -11.59 3.99
CA THR A 26 18.38 -10.45 3.84
C THR A 26 18.51 -9.79 5.20
N GLU A 27 19.74 -9.54 5.67
CA GLU A 27 20.08 -8.84 6.92
C GLU A 27 19.62 -7.35 6.93
N GLY A 28 18.36 -7.07 6.60
CA GLY A 28 17.88 -5.70 6.39
C GLY A 28 16.38 -5.49 6.27
N ALA A 29 15.53 -6.52 6.40
CA ALA A 29 14.08 -6.36 6.40
C ALA A 29 13.42 -7.22 7.50
N ASN A 30 12.92 -6.59 8.56
CA ASN A 30 12.25 -7.28 9.67
C ASN A 30 10.73 -7.10 9.58
N LYS A 31 9.94 -8.18 9.62
CA LYS A 31 8.48 -8.05 9.68
C LYS A 31 8.05 -7.55 11.07
N ILE A 32 7.47 -6.35 11.12
CA ILE A 32 7.06 -5.69 12.38
C ILE A 32 5.53 -5.56 12.53
N TYR A 33 4.77 -5.84 11.48
CA TYR A 33 3.31 -5.75 11.51
C TYR A 33 2.68 -6.66 10.46
N GLN A 34 1.49 -7.18 10.77
CA GLN A 34 0.67 -7.95 9.85
C GLN A 34 -0.80 -7.70 10.14
N LYS A 35 -1.60 -7.52 9.09
CA LYS A 35 -3.06 -7.40 9.18
C LYS A 35 -3.70 -7.89 7.88
N LYS A 36 -4.50 -8.96 7.97
CA LYS A 36 -5.05 -9.67 6.80
C LYS A 36 -3.94 -10.05 5.81
N GLU A 37 -4.11 -9.74 4.53
CA GLU A 37 -3.11 -9.96 3.47
C GLU A 37 -1.94 -8.95 3.44
N TYR A 38 -1.89 -8.00 4.39
CA TYR A 38 -0.85 -6.96 4.38
C TYR A 38 0.18 -7.20 5.47
N ILE A 39 1.45 -6.98 5.12
CA ILE A 39 2.57 -6.96 6.06
C ILE A 39 3.33 -5.63 5.98
N ILE A 40 3.97 -5.23 7.08
CA ILE A 40 4.96 -4.16 7.09
C ILE A 40 6.32 -4.74 7.46
N LEU A 41 7.29 -4.51 6.60
CA LEU A 41 8.69 -4.80 6.84
C LEU A 41 9.41 -3.50 7.21
N GLU A 42 10.12 -3.49 8.34
CA GLU A 42 11.07 -2.43 8.68
C GLU A 42 12.37 -2.66 7.94
N VAL A 43 12.85 -1.63 7.25
CA VAL A 43 14.12 -1.65 6.53
C VAL A 43 15.02 -0.52 7.02
N LYS A 44 16.33 -0.58 6.70
CA LYS A 44 17.32 0.43 7.14
C LYS A 44 16.87 1.89 6.99
N LYS A 45 16.04 2.20 5.98
CA LYS A 45 15.51 3.55 5.73
C LYS A 45 13.99 3.54 5.52
N GLY A 46 13.26 3.17 6.56
CA GLY A 46 11.79 3.29 6.61
C GLY A 46 11.09 1.94 6.59
N TYR A 47 9.96 1.88 5.90
CA TYR A 47 9.03 0.76 5.97
C TYR A 47 8.58 0.35 4.57
N ILE A 48 8.42 -0.95 4.36
CA ILE A 48 7.81 -1.51 3.17
C ILE A 48 6.43 -2.03 3.55
N VAL A 49 5.39 -1.51 2.90
CA VAL A 49 4.06 -2.12 2.95
C VAL A 49 3.95 -3.06 1.78
N TYR A 50 3.58 -4.31 2.04
CA TYR A 50 3.44 -5.33 1.01
C TYR A 50 2.10 -6.06 1.16
N ASN A 51 1.40 -6.27 0.03
CA ASN A 51 0.24 -7.16 -0.04
C ASN A 51 0.66 -8.54 -0.54
N THR A 52 0.56 -9.54 0.32
CA THR A 52 0.99 -10.93 0.05
C THR A 52 0.14 -11.65 -1.00
N LYS A 53 -1.00 -11.09 -1.41
CA LYS A 53 -1.80 -11.59 -2.54
C LYS A 53 -1.28 -11.13 -3.91
N LYS A 54 -0.19 -10.37 -3.94
CA LYS A 54 0.45 -9.87 -5.17
C LYS A 54 1.91 -10.27 -5.20
N GLU A 55 2.46 -10.35 -6.41
CA GLU A 55 3.91 -10.46 -6.59
C GLU A 55 4.62 -9.28 -5.92
N PHE A 56 5.73 -9.54 -5.24
CA PHE A 56 6.43 -8.54 -4.45
C PHE A 56 6.73 -7.29 -5.29
N GLU A 57 7.34 -7.45 -6.47
CA GLU A 57 7.71 -6.36 -7.39
C GLU A 57 6.58 -5.33 -7.63
N ASN A 58 5.34 -5.80 -7.75
CA ASN A 58 4.17 -4.97 -8.08
C ASN A 58 3.20 -4.75 -6.91
N GLY A 59 3.45 -5.42 -5.78
CA GLY A 59 2.56 -5.49 -4.62
C GLY A 59 3.04 -4.71 -3.40
N HIS A 60 4.17 -3.98 -3.51
CA HIS A 60 4.77 -3.25 -2.39
C HIS A 60 4.92 -1.74 -2.64
N THR A 61 5.09 -1.01 -1.54
CA THR A 61 5.43 0.42 -1.55
C THR A 61 6.31 0.77 -0.35
N HIS A 62 7.15 1.78 -0.52
CA HIS A 62 8.06 2.28 0.52
C HIS A 62 7.47 3.52 1.20
N LEU A 63 7.49 3.55 2.53
CA LEU A 63 6.98 4.66 3.32
C LEU A 63 7.99 5.03 4.41
N ARG A 64 8.10 6.32 4.71
CA ARG A 64 9.03 6.81 5.75
C ARG A 64 8.50 6.61 7.18
N SER A 65 7.18 6.52 7.34
CA SER A 65 6.53 6.46 8.65
C SER A 65 5.71 5.18 8.81
N PHE A 66 5.91 4.50 9.94
CA PHE A 66 5.13 3.32 10.32
C PHE A 66 3.63 3.62 10.46
N GLN A 67 3.29 4.80 10.99
CA GLN A 67 1.90 5.19 11.15
C GLN A 67 1.22 5.41 9.78
N MET A 68 1.96 5.98 8.82
CA MET A 68 1.47 6.12 7.45
C MET A 68 1.29 4.75 6.80
N ALA A 69 2.23 3.82 7.02
CA ALA A 69 2.13 2.44 6.55
C ALA A 69 0.86 1.74 7.05
N LYS A 70 0.56 1.83 8.35
CA LYS A 70 -0.70 1.32 8.92
C LYS A 70 -1.92 1.99 8.31
N THR A 71 -1.89 3.31 8.11
CA THR A 71 -3.00 4.06 7.51
C THR A 71 -3.28 3.61 6.08
N VAL A 72 -2.24 3.37 5.29
CA VAL A 72 -2.34 2.88 3.90
C VAL A 72 -2.98 1.49 3.85
N ILE A 73 -2.60 0.60 4.79
CA ILE A 73 -3.22 -0.72 4.95
C ILE A 73 -4.68 -0.58 5.37
N ASP A 74 -4.97 0.22 6.40
CA ASP A 74 -6.33 0.41 6.92
C ASP A 74 -7.28 0.95 5.85
N ASN A 75 -6.85 1.95 5.08
CA ASN A 75 -7.63 2.48 3.96
C ASN A 75 -7.88 1.43 2.88
N SER A 76 -6.88 0.61 2.55
CA SER A 76 -7.02 -0.46 1.55
C SER A 76 -7.99 -1.54 2.00
N ILE A 77 -7.95 -1.92 3.29
CA ILE A 77 -8.87 -2.89 3.88
C ILE A 77 -10.30 -2.33 3.96
N SER A 78 -10.46 -1.11 4.47
CA SER A 78 -11.76 -0.48 4.68
C SER A 78 -12.31 0.18 3.41
N LYS A 79 -11.56 0.14 2.30
CA LYS A 79 -11.85 0.81 1.03
C LYS A 79 -12.15 2.30 1.21
N LYS A 80 -11.51 2.92 2.20
CA LYS A 80 -11.73 4.32 2.57
C LYS A 80 -10.92 5.21 1.65
N ARG A 81 -11.53 6.32 1.22
CA ARG A 81 -10.84 7.34 0.43
C ARG A 81 -9.66 7.92 1.21
N PRO A 82 -8.42 7.86 0.70
CA PRO A 82 -7.27 8.45 1.37
C PRO A 82 -7.44 9.96 1.51
N LYS A 83 -7.22 10.47 2.72
CA LYS A 83 -7.26 11.92 3.03
C LYS A 83 -5.91 12.57 2.74
N THR A 84 -5.40 12.38 1.53
CA THR A 84 -4.10 12.93 1.10
C THR A 84 -4.19 13.60 -0.25
N ASN A 85 -3.37 14.64 -0.42
CA ASN A 85 -3.15 15.28 -1.71
C ASN A 85 -1.88 14.78 -2.42
N ASP A 86 -1.05 14.01 -1.72
CA ASP A 86 0.20 13.49 -2.24
C ASP A 86 -0.06 12.38 -3.27
N ARG A 87 0.52 12.56 -4.47
CA ARG A 87 0.40 11.63 -5.60
C ARG A 87 1.07 10.29 -5.26
N TYR A 88 2.23 10.33 -4.62
CA TYR A 88 2.98 9.12 -4.26
C TYR A 88 2.19 8.25 -3.27
N LEU A 89 1.50 8.88 -2.31
CA LEU A 89 0.63 8.14 -1.39
C LEU A 89 -0.59 7.55 -2.11
N LEU A 90 -1.17 8.23 -3.10
CA LEU A 90 -2.26 7.65 -3.90
C LEU A 90 -1.78 6.45 -4.72
N GLU A 91 -0.63 6.59 -5.40
CA GLU A 91 0.02 5.49 -6.13
C GLU A 91 0.34 4.32 -5.20
N SER A 92 0.76 4.59 -3.97
CA SER A 92 1.01 3.57 -2.95
C SER A 92 -0.23 2.74 -2.65
N HIS A 93 -1.40 3.37 -2.48
CA HIS A 93 -2.66 2.63 -2.28
C HIS A 93 -3.03 1.81 -3.53
N ILE A 94 -2.83 2.35 -4.74
CA ILE A 94 -3.09 1.67 -6.01
C ILE A 94 -2.20 0.43 -6.17
N ARG A 95 -0.92 0.52 -5.80
CA ARG A 95 0.04 -0.58 -5.88
C ARG A 95 -0.34 -1.74 -4.97
N ILE A 96 -0.77 -1.46 -3.74
CA ILE A 96 -1.02 -2.53 -2.78
C ILE A 96 -2.44 -3.10 -2.84
N THR A 97 -3.42 -2.39 -3.41
CA THR A 97 -4.80 -2.91 -3.45
C THR A 97 -4.98 -4.03 -4.49
N CYS A 98 -5.85 -5.00 -4.15
CA CYS A 98 -6.40 -6.00 -5.08
C CYS A 98 -7.85 -5.70 -5.50
N ASP A 99 -8.54 -4.78 -4.82
CA ASP A 99 -9.94 -4.45 -5.12
C ASP A 99 -10.00 -3.51 -6.33
N SER A 100 -10.61 -3.99 -7.42
CA SER A 100 -10.67 -3.28 -8.71
C SER A 100 -11.50 -2.00 -8.64
N LYS A 101 -12.61 -2.00 -7.89
CA LYS A 101 -13.49 -0.84 -7.72
C LYS A 101 -12.76 0.27 -6.96
N TYR A 102 -12.13 -0.09 -5.84
CA TYR A 102 -11.34 0.84 -5.04
C TYR A 102 -10.15 1.38 -5.83
N LYS A 103 -9.43 0.51 -6.56
CA LYS A 103 -8.35 0.90 -7.46
C LYS A 103 -8.80 1.96 -8.48
N LYS A 104 -9.91 1.71 -9.18
CA LYS A 104 -10.49 2.65 -10.14
C LYS A 104 -10.78 4.01 -9.52
N THR A 105 -11.40 4.03 -8.33
CA THR A 105 -11.66 5.29 -7.61
C THR A 105 -10.38 6.05 -7.28
N LEU A 106 -9.30 5.36 -6.89
CA LEU A 106 -8.01 6.01 -6.62
C LEU A 106 -7.36 6.57 -7.89
N GLU A 107 -7.43 5.83 -9.00
CA GLU A 107 -6.92 6.27 -10.31
C GLU A 107 -7.64 7.51 -10.82
N GLU A 108 -8.97 7.59 -10.65
CA GLU A 108 -9.77 8.78 -10.97
C GLU A 108 -9.33 9.99 -10.13
N ILE A 109 -9.09 9.80 -8.83
CA ILE A 109 -8.58 10.87 -7.94
C ILE A 109 -7.20 11.35 -8.39
N LEU A 110 -6.30 10.42 -8.71
CA LEU A 110 -4.94 10.73 -9.16
C LEU A 110 -4.98 11.48 -10.50
N THR A 111 -5.78 11.02 -11.45
CA THR A 111 -5.96 11.66 -12.77
C THR A 111 -6.51 13.08 -12.63
N ALA A 112 -7.55 13.27 -11.82
CA ALA A 112 -8.11 14.60 -11.56
C ALA A 112 -7.07 15.56 -10.95
N LYS A 113 -6.16 15.05 -10.11
CA LYS A 113 -5.07 15.86 -9.54
C LYS A 113 -4.02 16.24 -10.57
N LEU A 114 -3.66 15.34 -11.48
CA LEU A 114 -2.72 15.62 -12.57
C LEU A 114 -3.28 16.67 -13.53
N ASN A 115 -4.57 16.60 -13.86
CA ASN A 115 -5.20 17.54 -14.78
C ASN A 115 -5.29 18.96 -14.19
N LYS A 116 -5.58 19.09 -12.88
CA LYS A 116 -5.57 20.40 -12.19
C LYS A 116 -4.22 21.13 -12.30
N THR A 117 -3.12 20.40 -12.37
CA THR A 117 -1.78 21.01 -12.48
C THR A 117 -1.39 21.42 -13.88
N LYS A 118 -2.08 20.95 -14.93
CA LYS A 118 -1.70 21.22 -16.33
C LYS A 118 -2.29 22.52 -16.87
N ASP A 119 -3.58 22.81 -16.62
CA ASP A 119 -4.28 23.85 -17.39
C ASP A 119 -4.96 24.97 -16.59
N ASN A 120 -4.89 24.97 -15.26
CA ASN A 120 -5.54 26.00 -14.43
C ASN A 120 -4.54 26.85 -13.63
N LYS A 121 -3.74 27.67 -14.32
CA LYS A 121 -3.17 28.87 -13.69
C LYS A 121 -4.33 29.83 -13.42
N TYR A 122 -4.75 29.91 -12.17
CA TYR A 122 -5.65 30.96 -11.73
C TYR A 122 -4.96 32.31 -11.92
N TYR A 123 -5.45 33.12 -12.86
CA TYR A 123 -5.05 34.52 -12.98
C TYR A 123 -6.11 35.35 -12.26
N ASN A 124 -5.74 35.98 -11.15
CA ASN A 124 -6.61 36.97 -10.51
C ASN A 124 -6.67 38.17 -11.46
N ARG A 125 -7.83 38.45 -12.05
CA ARG A 125 -8.01 39.62 -12.91
C ARG A 125 -7.99 40.83 -11.98
N SER A 126 -6.82 41.47 -11.84
CA SER A 126 -6.67 42.73 -11.13
C SER A 126 -7.68 43.72 -11.71
N TYR A 127 -8.71 44.07 -10.94
CA TYR A 127 -9.57 45.20 -11.24
C TYR A 127 -8.74 46.45 -10.99
N TYR A 128 -7.99 46.91 -12.00
CA TYR A 128 -7.68 48.32 -12.08
C TYR A 128 -9.00 49.04 -12.34
N SER A 129 -9.52 49.68 -11.30
CA SER A 129 -10.63 50.62 -11.40
C SER A 129 -10.23 51.71 -12.38
N LEU A 130 -10.96 51.83 -13.48
CA LEU A 130 -10.95 53.02 -14.32
C LEU A 130 -11.38 54.20 -13.44
N CYS A 131 -10.43 55.09 -13.14
CA CYS A 131 -10.67 56.47 -12.72
C CYS A 131 -9.97 57.36 -13.75
#